data_AF-A0A520H563-F1
#
_entry.id   AF-A0A520H563-F1
#
_cell.length_a   1.000
_cell.length_b   1.000
_cell.length_c   1.000
_cell.angle_alpha   90.00
_cell.angle_beta   90.00
_cell.angle_gamma   90.00
#
_symmetry.space_group_name_H-M   'P 1'
#
loop_
_entity.id
_entity.type
_entity.pdbx_description
1 polymer ?
#
loop_
_entity_poly.entity_id
_entity_poly.type
_entity_poly.pdbx_seq_one_letter_code
_entity_poly.pdbx_strand_id
1 'polypeptide(L)' 'VEDMLTGAGGVYSKTDDWGVHVVRDGLLITGQNPASSAAAAEALVEALR' A
#
# COMPACT_ATOMS: atom_id res chain seq x y z
N VAL A 1 -10.59 4.88 -4.67
CA VAL A 1 -9.62 3.86 -5.15
C VAL A 1 -10.12 2.45 -4.95
N GLU A 2 -10.78 2.17 -3.81
CA GLU A 2 -11.38 0.87 -3.48
C GLU A 2 -12.14 0.21 -4.65
N ASP A 3 -13.21 0.83 -5.14
CA ASP A 3 -14.04 0.26 -6.23
C ASP A 3 -13.27 -0.02 -7.53
N MET A 4 -12.29 0.84 -7.86
CA MET A 4 -11.46 0.66 -9.05
C MET A 4 -10.54 -0.57 -8.89
N LEU A 5 -9.94 -0.73 -7.71
CA LEU A 5 -9.05 -1.85 -7.41
C LEU A 5 -9.82 -3.18 -7.35
N THR A 6 -10.96 -3.21 -6.64
CA THR A 6 -11.78 -4.41 -6.54
C THR A 6 -12.41 -4.78 -7.89
N GLY A 7 -12.85 -3.79 -8.68
CA GLY A 7 -13.35 -4.00 -10.04
C GLY A 7 -12.31 -4.58 -11.01
N ALA A 8 -11.03 -4.29 -10.78
CA ALA A 8 -9.91 -4.88 -11.52
C ALA A 8 -9.46 -6.27 -10.98
N GLY A 9 -10.16 -6.83 -9.98
CA GLY A 9 -9.81 -8.10 -9.33
C GLY A 9 -8.74 -8.00 -8.25
N GLY A 10 -8.38 -6.78 -7.81
CA GLY A 10 -7.43 -6.54 -6.75
C GLY A 10 -8.00 -6.79 -5.35
N VAL A 11 -7.14 -7.21 -4.42
CA VAL A 11 -7.49 -7.36 -3.00
C VAL A 11 -7.29 -6.03 -2.30
N TYR A 12 -8.39 -5.36 -1.97
CA TYR A 12 -8.36 -4.08 -1.26
C TYR A 12 -8.29 -4.26 0.25
N SER A 13 -7.47 -3.44 0.93
CA SER A 13 -7.44 -3.32 2.38
C SER A 13 -7.12 -1.88 2.80
N LYS A 14 -7.63 -1.47 3.96
CA LYS A 14 -7.37 -0.16 4.58
C LYS A 14 -7.38 -0.27 6.10
N THR A 15 -6.72 0.67 6.76
CA THR A 15 -6.89 0.96 8.19
C THR A 15 -7.75 2.22 8.37
N ASP A 16 -7.86 2.70 9.61
CA ASP A 16 -8.53 3.95 9.95
C ASP A 16 -8.04 5.12 9.07
N ASP A 17 -8.91 6.11 8.90
CA ASP A 17 -8.54 7.34 8.20
C ASP A 17 -7.30 7.95 8.86
N TRP A 18 -6.32 8.32 8.02
CA TRP A 18 -5.00 8.82 8.44
C TRP A 18 -4.07 7.83 9.14
N GLY A 19 -4.50 6.58 9.38
CA GLY A 19 -3.62 5.53 9.89
C GLY A 19 -2.56 5.11 8.86
N VAL A 20 -1.42 4.63 9.34
CA VAL A 20 -0.33 4.11 8.50
C VAL A 20 -0.68 2.71 8.03
N HIS A 21 -0.73 2.50 6.71
CA HIS A 21 -1.00 1.20 6.11
C HIS A 21 -0.21 1.01 4.82
N VAL A 22 0.57 -0.06 4.77
CA VAL A 22 1.39 -0.46 3.62
C VAL A 22 1.12 -1.92 3.32
N VAL A 23 0.89 -2.21 2.03
CA VAL A 23 0.73 -3.59 1.54
C VAL A 23 1.76 -3.82 0.46
N ARG A 24 2.44 -4.97 0.54
CA ARG A 24 3.39 -5.46 -0.46
C ARG A 24 2.92 -6.81 -0.99
N ASP A 25 2.81 -6.91 -2.31
CA ASP A 25 2.62 -8.15 -3.05
C ASP A 25 3.74 -8.26 -4.11
N GLY A 26 4.77 -9.05 -3.80
CA GLY A 26 5.99 -9.10 -4.60
C GLY A 26 6.67 -7.74 -4.76
N LEU A 27 6.59 -7.17 -5.97
CA LEU A 27 7.13 -5.85 -6.33
C LEU A 27 6.07 -4.74 -6.36
N LEU A 28 4.79 -5.08 -6.18
CA LEU A 28 3.72 -4.09 -6.03
C LEU A 28 3.66 -3.63 -4.58
N ILE A 29 3.98 -2.36 -4.34
CA ILE A 29 3.97 -1.74 -3.02
C ILE A 29 2.96 -0.59 -3.04
N THR A 30 2.02 -0.59 -2.10
CA THR A 30 1.00 0.46 -1.96
C THR A 30 1.02 1.04 -0.56
N GLY A 31 0.64 2.32 -0.44
CA GLY A 31 0.47 3.02 0.83
C GLY A 31 -0.84 3.81 0.83
N GLN A 32 -1.57 3.80 1.95
CA GLN A 32 -2.93 4.37 2.01
C GLN A 32 -2.97 5.90 1.85
N ASN A 33 -2.01 6.61 2.46
CA ASN A 33 -2.06 8.07 2.62
C ASN A 33 -0.65 8.65 2.87
N PRO A 34 -0.49 9.99 2.99
CA PRO A 34 0.80 10.62 3.22
C PRO A 34 1.55 10.11 4.46
N ALA A 35 0.85 9.75 5.54
CA ALA A 35 1.48 9.20 6.75
C ALA A 35 2.15 7.85 6.49
N SER A 36 1.72 7.13 5.45
CA SER A 36 2.29 5.84 5.04
C SER A 36 3.54 5.96 4.17
N SER A 37 3.95 7.17 3.78
CA SER A 37 5.03 7.37 2.79
C SER A 37 6.39 6.82 3.24
N ALA A 38 6.75 7.03 4.52
CA ALA A 38 8.03 6.55 5.05
C ALA A 38 8.09 5.01 5.06
N ALA A 39 7.05 4.36 5.59
CA ALA A 39 6.96 2.90 5.60
C ALA A 39 6.93 2.29 4.19
N ALA A 40 6.25 2.93 3.22
CA ALA A 40 6.25 2.48 1.83
C ALA A 40 7.64 2.60 1.19
N ALA A 41 8.39 3.66 1.49
CA ALA A 41 9.76 3.83 1.01
C ALA A 41 10.72 2.80 1.61
N GLU A 42 10.58 2.46 2.90
CA GLU A 42 11.35 1.39 3.55
C GLU A 42 11.10 0.03 2.88
N ALA A 43 9.83 -0.30 2.61
CA ALA A 43 9.47 -1.54 1.91
C ALA A 43 10.05 -1.59 0.49
N LEU A 44 10.13 -0.45 -0.21
CA LEU A 44 10.76 -0.36 -1.53
C LEU A 44 12.27 -0.63 -1.44
N VAL A 45 12.97 0.00 -0.49
CA VAL A 45 14.41 -0.22 -0.31
C VAL A 45 14.69 -1.69 0.03
N GLU A 46 13.86 -2.31 0.86
CA GLU A 46 13.97 -3.74 1.17
C GLU A 46 13.74 -4.62 -0.07
N ALA A 47 12.79 -4.27 -0.94
CA ALA A 47 12.52 -5.04 -2.16
C ALA A 47 13.66 -4.99 -3.20
N LEU A 48 14.59 -4.05 -3.07
CA LEU A 48 15.74 -3.87 -3.95
C LEU A 48 17.05 -4.45 -3.39
N ARG A 49 17.02 -5.01 -2.18
CA ARG A 49 18.16 -5.73 -1.59
C ARG A 49 18.19 -7.18 -2.07
#